data_AF-A0A351KSA0-F1
#
_entry.id   AF-A0A351KSA0-F1
#
_cell.length_a   1.000
_cell.length_b   1.000
_cell.length_c   1.000
_cell.angle_alpha   90.00
_cell.angle_beta   90.00
_cell.angle_gamma   90.00
#
_symmetry.space_group_name_H-M   'P 1'
#
loop_
_entity.id
_entity.type
_entity.pdbx_description
1 polymer ?
#
loop_
_entity_poly.entity_id
_entity_poly.type
_entity_poly.pdbx_seq_one_letter_code
_entity_poly.pdbx_strand_id
1 'polypeptide(L)'
;IRPGIEVFCLDTGRLHAETYRLIEAVRKKYPIQLEVLSPDASAVDALVRQKGLFSFYEDGHSECCGIRKVQALRKKLGELDAWVTGQRRDQSQTRVELSEVETDTAFAGPGKTLIKFNPLANWTSSQVWDYIEAYEVPFNELHRQGYASIGCEPCT
;
A
#
# COMPACT_ATOMS: atom_id res chain seq x y z
N ILE A 1 -13.57 -1.03 -14.43
CA ILE A 1 -13.52 -0.20 -13.21
C ILE A 1 -14.45 0.98 -13.41
N ARG A 2 -15.24 1.37 -12.40
CA ARG A 2 -16.17 2.51 -12.50
C ARG A 2 -15.38 3.78 -12.83
N PRO A 3 -15.74 4.54 -13.88
CA PRO A 3 -15.11 5.82 -14.18
C PRO A 3 -15.22 6.78 -12.98
N GLY A 4 -14.15 7.53 -12.71
CA GLY A 4 -14.10 8.49 -11.60
C GLY A 4 -13.67 7.89 -10.25
N ILE A 5 -13.29 6.61 -10.18
CA ILE A 5 -12.57 6.10 -9.01
C ILE A 5 -11.12 6.59 -9.06
N GLU A 6 -10.72 7.34 -8.04
CA GLU A 6 -9.33 7.69 -7.78
C GLU A 6 -8.60 6.50 -7.15
N VAL A 7 -7.42 6.20 -7.66
CA VAL A 7 -6.54 5.15 -7.13
C VAL A 7 -5.20 5.79 -6.85
N PHE A 8 -4.61 5.50 -5.70
CA PHE A 8 -3.26 5.96 -5.39
C PHE A 8 -2.38 4.82 -4.90
N CYS A 9 -1.07 4.94 -5.10
CA CYS A 9 -0.07 4.07 -4.51
C CYS A 9 0.99 4.89 -3.77
N LEU A 10 1.54 4.31 -2.71
CA LEU A 10 2.64 4.90 -1.95
C LEU A 10 3.97 4.44 -2.55
N ASP A 11 4.65 5.33 -3.25
CA ASP A 11 6.00 5.10 -3.71
C ASP A 11 6.99 5.55 -2.64
N THR A 12 7.56 4.60 -1.92
CA THR A 12 8.56 4.87 -0.86
C THR A 12 9.93 5.28 -1.43
N GLY A 13 10.11 5.20 -2.75
CA GLY A 13 11.39 5.32 -3.45
C GLY A 13 12.27 4.08 -3.31
N ARG A 14 11.78 3.01 -2.68
CA ARG A 14 12.52 1.76 -2.38
C ARG A 14 11.71 0.50 -2.70
N LEU A 15 10.70 0.63 -3.57
CA LEU A 15 9.96 -0.52 -4.08
C LEU A 15 10.83 -1.34 -5.03
N HIS A 16 10.50 -2.63 -5.18
CA HIS A 16 11.08 -3.48 -6.21
C HIS A 16 10.83 -2.91 -7.60
N ALA A 17 11.74 -3.15 -8.55
CA ALA A 17 11.56 -2.76 -9.94
C ALA A 17 10.30 -3.41 -10.57
N GLU A 18 9.99 -4.64 -10.17
CA GLU A 18 8.80 -5.39 -10.55
C GLU A 18 7.52 -4.70 -10.08
N THR A 19 7.54 -4.08 -8.89
CA THR A 19 6.40 -3.31 -8.36
C THR A 19 6.14 -2.06 -9.22
N TYR A 20 7.18 -1.33 -9.63
CA TYR A 20 7.00 -0.21 -10.57
C TYR A 20 6.46 -0.66 -11.92
N ARG A 21 6.95 -1.78 -12.45
CA ARG A 21 6.44 -2.37 -13.71
C ARG A 21 4.96 -2.75 -13.58
N LEU A 22 4.54 -3.30 -12.43
CA LEU A 22 3.13 -3.59 -12.16
C LEU A 22 2.29 -2.31 -12.10
N ILE A 23 2.74 -1.28 -11.37
CA ILE A 23 2.03 0.01 -11.27
C ILE A 23 1.76 0.56 -12.68
N GLU A 24 2.78 0.53 -13.55
CA GLU A 24 2.65 0.98 -14.94
C GLU A 24 1.73 0.09 -15.78
N ALA A 25 1.78 -1.23 -15.60
CA ALA A 25 0.89 -2.17 -16.29
C ALA A 25 -0.58 -1.95 -15.89
N VAL A 26 -0.86 -1.73 -14.60
CA VAL A 26 -2.19 -1.40 -14.08
C VAL A 26 -2.68 -0.06 -14.65
N ARG A 27 -1.82 0.97 -14.63
CA ARG A 27 -2.13 2.30 -15.19
C ARG A 27 -2.48 2.25 -16.69
N LYS A 28 -1.82 1.36 -17.44
CA LYS A 28 -2.08 1.16 -18.88
C LYS A 28 -3.31 0.31 -19.16
N LYS A 29 -3.56 -0.75 -18.37
CA LYS A 29 -4.66 -1.69 -18.60
C LYS A 29 -6.01 -1.09 -18.25
N TYR A 30 -6.10 -0.32 -17.17
CA TYR A 30 -7.37 0.20 -16.66
C TYR A 30 -7.51 1.71 -16.90
N PRO A 31 -8.70 2.20 -17.27
CA PRO A 31 -8.96 3.63 -17.45
C PRO A 31 -9.15 4.32 -16.09
N ILE A 32 -8.09 4.35 -15.29
CA ILE A 32 -8.05 4.93 -13.94
C ILE A 32 -7.02 6.06 -13.88
N GLN A 33 -7.28 7.04 -13.02
CA GLN A 33 -6.26 7.99 -12.60
C GLN A 33 -5.50 7.37 -11.43
N LEU A 34 -4.31 6.83 -11.73
CA LEU A 34 -3.41 6.28 -10.73
C LEU A 34 -2.42 7.36 -10.29
N GLU A 35 -2.59 7.85 -9.06
CA GLU A 35 -1.69 8.81 -8.42
C GLU A 35 -0.54 8.09 -7.70
N VAL A 36 0.69 8.52 -7.93
CA VAL A 36 1.88 7.99 -7.25
C VAL A 36 2.33 8.99 -6.21
N LEU A 37 2.21 8.62 -4.93
CA LEU A 37 2.57 9.48 -3.80
C LEU A 37 4.00 9.20 -3.36
N SER A 38 4.89 10.17 -3.57
CA SER A 38 6.29 10.11 -3.11
C SER A 38 6.45 10.74 -1.72
N PRO A 39 7.48 10.35 -0.94
CA PRO A 39 7.76 10.96 0.35
C PRO A 39 8.31 12.37 0.22
N ASP A 40 8.27 13.11 1.33
CA ASP A 40 8.94 14.40 1.42
C ASP A 40 10.47 14.22 1.30
N ALA A 41 11.05 14.84 0.28
CA ALA A 41 12.46 14.69 -0.04
C ALA A 41 13.37 15.21 1.08
N SER A 42 12.99 16.32 1.74
CA SER A 42 13.81 16.92 2.79
C SER A 42 13.87 16.03 4.04
N ALA A 43 12.76 15.40 4.41
CA ALA A 43 12.71 14.44 5.51
C ALA A 43 13.51 13.16 5.20
N VAL A 44 13.43 12.66 3.95
CA VAL A 44 14.23 11.52 3.50
C VAL A 44 15.72 11.84 3.53
N ASP A 45 16.12 13.01 3.02
CA ASP A 45 17.52 13.45 3.01
C ASP A 45 18.09 13.57 4.42
N ALA A 46 17.32 14.13 5.37
CA ALA A 46 17.73 14.23 6.76
C ALA A 46 17.98 12.85 7.38
N LEU A 47 17.03 11.91 7.21
CA LEU A 47 17.17 10.53 7.70
C LEU A 47 18.42 9.85 7.13
N VAL A 48 18.59 9.92 5.80
CA VAL A 48 19.69 9.22 5.12
C VAL A 48 21.05 9.82 5.48
N ARG A 49 21.16 11.15 5.62
CA ARG A 49 22.41 11.79 6.04
C ARG A 49 22.82 11.39 7.46
N GLN A 50 21.86 11.21 8.36
CA GLN A 50 22.13 10.89 9.75
C GLN A 50 22.36 9.39 9.98
N LYS A 51 21.56 8.53 9.34
CA LYS A 51 21.47 7.10 9.66
C LYS A 51 21.74 6.16 8.48
N GLY A 52 22.09 6.70 7.31
CA GLY A 52 22.35 5.92 6.11
C GLY A 52 21.08 5.36 5.44
N LEU A 53 21.28 4.45 4.48
CA LEU A 53 20.21 3.94 3.61
C LEU A 53 19.42 2.75 4.18
N PHE A 54 19.89 2.18 5.29
CA PHE A 54 19.43 0.90 5.84
C PHE A 54 19.23 0.90 7.36
N SER A 55 18.99 2.07 7.97
CA SER A 55 18.80 2.20 9.42
C SER A 55 17.74 1.27 10.00
N PHE A 56 16.76 0.87 9.19
CA PHE A 56 15.68 -0.04 9.57
C PHE A 56 16.13 -1.48 9.89
N TYR A 57 17.37 -1.88 9.56
CA TYR A 57 17.92 -3.16 10.01
C TYR A 57 18.37 -3.12 11.47
N GLU A 58 18.68 -1.94 12.00
CA GLU A 58 19.19 -1.75 13.37
C GLU A 58 18.10 -1.15 14.28
N ASP A 59 17.45 -0.08 13.82
CA ASP A 59 16.45 0.69 14.58
C ASP A 59 15.02 0.13 14.41
N GLY A 60 14.85 -0.85 13.53
CA GLY A 60 13.55 -1.30 13.05
C GLY A 60 12.91 -0.34 12.04
N HIS A 61 11.85 -0.81 11.39
CA HIS A 61 11.30 -0.13 10.21
C HIS A 61 10.49 1.15 10.49
N SER A 62 10.21 1.47 11.75
CA SER A 62 9.13 2.42 12.11
C SER A 62 9.43 3.85 11.67
N GLU A 63 10.65 4.33 11.86
CA GLU A 63 11.07 5.68 11.43
C GLU A 63 11.09 5.79 9.90
N CYS A 64 11.72 4.84 9.22
CA CYS A 64 11.79 4.78 7.76
C CYS A 64 10.38 4.69 7.14
N CYS A 65 9.51 3.80 7.64
CA CYS A 65 8.11 3.71 7.22
C CYS A 65 7.34 4.99 7.55
N GLY A 66 7.62 5.61 8.69
CA GLY A 66 7.05 6.89 9.11
C GLY A 66 7.23 7.96 8.03
N ILE A 67 8.49 8.18 7.64
CA ILE A 67 8.89 9.19 6.66
C ILE A 67 8.48 8.78 5.24
N ARG A 68 8.80 7.55 4.82
CA ARG A 68 8.64 7.14 3.42
C ARG A 68 7.21 6.76 3.04
N LYS A 69 6.37 6.35 3.99
CA LYS A 69 5.05 5.76 3.72
C LYS A 69 3.93 6.47 4.48
N VAL A 70 4.04 6.54 5.80
CA VAL A 70 2.93 6.95 6.68
C VAL A 70 2.63 8.44 6.53
N GLN A 71 3.64 9.29 6.40
CA GLN A 71 3.45 10.74 6.22
C GLN A 71 2.69 11.06 4.91
N ALA A 72 3.15 10.51 3.78
CA ALA A 72 2.48 10.71 2.49
C ALA A 72 1.04 10.16 2.50
N LEU A 73 0.84 8.98 3.10
CA LEU A 73 -0.50 8.40 3.28
C LEU A 73 -1.40 9.32 4.12
N ARG A 74 -0.93 9.78 5.27
CA ARG A 74 -1.71 10.67 6.15
C ARG A 74 -2.09 11.97 5.44
N LYS A 75 -1.19 12.54 4.64
CA LYS A 75 -1.48 13.73 3.83
C LYS A 75 -2.65 13.47 2.87
N LYS A 76 -2.57 12.40 2.06
CA LYS A 76 -3.63 12.06 1.10
C LYS A 76 -4.95 11.74 1.80
N LEU A 77 -4.93 10.93 2.85
CA LEU A 77 -6.15 10.52 3.56
C LEU A 77 -6.82 11.69 4.30
N GLY A 78 -6.08 12.73 4.68
CA GLY A 78 -6.64 13.94 5.29
C GLY A 78 -7.59 14.72 4.36
N GLU A 79 -7.53 14.45 3.05
CA GLU A 79 -8.36 15.06 2.00
C GLU A 79 -9.59 14.23 1.65
N LEU A 80 -9.74 13.02 2.20
CA LEU A 80 -10.77 12.05 1.84
C LEU A 80 -11.75 11.77 2.99
N ASP A 81 -12.99 11.41 2.64
CA ASP A 81 -13.99 10.92 3.59
C ASP A 81 -13.95 9.39 3.76
N ALA A 82 -13.45 8.69 2.74
CA ALA A 82 -13.34 7.23 2.76
C ALA A 82 -12.21 6.71 1.86
N TRP A 83 -11.75 5.49 2.13
CA TRP A 83 -10.76 4.80 1.32
C TRP A 83 -10.94 3.28 1.34
N VAL A 84 -10.39 2.60 0.34
CA VAL A 84 -10.51 1.15 0.15
C VAL A 84 -9.12 0.53 0.21
N THR A 85 -8.99 -0.60 0.93
CA THR A 85 -7.75 -1.38 0.93
C THR A 85 -8.00 -2.83 0.56
N GLY A 86 -6.96 -3.51 0.06
CA GLY A 86 -6.98 -4.94 -0.24
C GLY A 86 -6.64 -5.83 0.97
N GLN A 87 -6.80 -5.34 2.20
CA GLN A 87 -6.50 -6.11 3.40
C GLN A 87 -7.46 -7.30 3.55
N ARG A 88 -6.93 -8.43 3.99
CA ARG A 88 -7.69 -9.67 4.22
C ARG A 88 -7.36 -10.29 5.58
N ARG A 89 -8.30 -11.05 6.14
CA ARG A 89 -8.10 -11.75 7.42
C ARG A 89 -7.05 -12.86 7.32
N ASP A 90 -6.92 -13.48 6.16
CA ASP A 90 -6.00 -14.62 5.92
C ASP A 90 -4.52 -14.21 5.82
N GLN A 91 -4.20 -12.90 5.79
CA GLN A 91 -2.83 -12.39 5.65
C GLN A 91 -2.02 -12.39 6.96
N SER A 92 -2.65 -12.49 8.12
CA SER A 92 -1.96 -12.55 9.42
C SER A 92 -2.88 -13.09 10.50
N GLN A 93 -2.33 -13.86 11.44
CA GLN A 93 -3.05 -14.32 12.64
C GLN A 93 -3.57 -13.16 13.50
N THR A 94 -2.96 -11.96 13.42
CA THR A 94 -3.40 -10.76 14.16
C THR A 94 -4.53 -9.99 13.47
N ARG A 95 -4.96 -10.38 12.27
CA ARG A 95 -5.99 -9.67 11.47
C ARG A 95 -7.36 -10.35 11.50
N VAL A 96 -7.60 -11.30 12.41
CA VAL A 96 -8.88 -12.01 12.53
C VAL A 96 -10.05 -11.04 12.77
N GLU A 97 -9.80 -9.90 13.43
CA GLU A 97 -10.79 -8.87 13.72
C GLU A 97 -10.97 -7.81 12.62
N LEU A 98 -10.33 -7.97 11.45
CA LEU A 98 -10.48 -7.01 10.35
C LEU A 98 -11.95 -6.91 9.93
N SER A 99 -12.53 -5.71 10.04
CA SER A 99 -13.91 -5.45 9.63
C SER A 99 -13.98 -5.10 8.14
N GLU A 100 -15.09 -5.42 7.49
CA GLU A 100 -15.31 -5.01 6.09
C GLU A 100 -15.45 -3.48 5.95
N VAL A 101 -15.98 -2.84 6.99
CA VAL A 101 -16.11 -1.39 7.12
C VAL A 101 -15.69 -1.01 8.53
N GLU A 102 -14.81 -0.03 8.65
CA GLU A 102 -14.33 0.48 9.94
C GLU A 102 -14.09 1.99 9.89
N THR A 103 -14.24 2.67 11.02
CA THR A 103 -13.78 4.05 11.16
C THR A 103 -12.28 4.06 11.37
N ASP A 104 -11.54 4.73 10.49
CA ASP A 104 -10.09 4.84 10.57
C ASP A 104 -9.68 5.97 11.52
N THR A 105 -9.43 5.62 12.77
CA THR A 105 -8.97 6.57 13.80
C THR A 105 -7.48 6.88 13.71
N ALA A 106 -6.69 6.11 12.95
CA ALA A 106 -5.24 6.27 12.84
C ALA A 106 -4.85 7.38 11.86
N PHE A 107 -5.65 7.56 10.81
CA PHE A 107 -5.41 8.52 9.75
C PHE A 107 -6.45 9.64 9.65
N ALA A 108 -7.58 9.53 10.37
CA ALA A 108 -8.53 10.64 10.48
C ALA A 108 -7.85 11.91 11.01
N GLY A 109 -8.05 13.02 10.30
CA GLY A 109 -7.62 14.34 10.75
C GLY A 109 -8.44 14.83 11.95
N PRO A 110 -7.95 15.83 12.70
CA PRO A 110 -8.69 16.39 13.84
C PRO A 110 -10.09 16.83 13.43
N GLY A 111 -11.11 16.31 14.12
CA GLY A 111 -12.52 16.64 13.86
C GLY A 111 -13.10 16.05 12.58
N LYS A 112 -12.40 15.11 11.92
CA LYS A 112 -12.90 14.39 10.74
C LYS A 112 -13.18 12.92 11.05
N THR A 113 -14.08 12.33 10.27
CA THR A 113 -14.30 10.88 10.22
C THR A 113 -13.78 10.38 8.88
N LEU A 114 -12.92 9.37 8.92
CA LEU A 114 -12.44 8.67 7.73
C LEU A 114 -12.95 7.23 7.79
N ILE A 115 -13.64 6.78 6.74
CA ILE A 115 -14.15 5.40 6.68
C ILE A 115 -13.22 4.54 5.82
N LYS A 116 -12.83 3.39 6.35
CA LYS A 116 -12.02 2.41 5.64
C LYS A 116 -12.85 1.20 5.26
N PHE A 117 -12.78 0.83 3.99
CA PHE A 117 -13.43 -0.36 3.44
C PHE A 117 -12.39 -1.43 3.11
N ASN A 118 -12.69 -2.67 3.45
CA ASN A 118 -11.88 -3.85 3.14
C ASN A 118 -12.74 -4.89 2.39
N PRO A 119 -13.08 -4.69 1.11
CA PRO A 119 -14.00 -5.56 0.37
C PRO A 119 -13.52 -7.00 0.25
N LEU A 120 -12.20 -7.22 0.36
CA LEU A 120 -11.57 -8.53 0.32
C LEU A 120 -11.38 -9.15 1.71
N ALA A 121 -11.94 -8.57 2.77
CA ALA A 121 -11.69 -9.03 4.15
C ALA A 121 -11.97 -10.53 4.34
N ASN A 122 -13.01 -11.04 3.67
CA ASN A 122 -13.45 -12.43 3.70
C ASN A 122 -12.80 -13.34 2.64
N TRP A 123 -11.97 -12.81 1.74
CA TRP A 123 -11.35 -13.60 0.68
C TRP A 123 -10.12 -14.34 1.20
N THR A 124 -9.96 -15.59 0.79
CA THR A 124 -8.73 -16.36 0.94
C THR A 124 -7.74 -16.05 -0.18
N SER A 125 -6.47 -16.37 0.04
CA SER A 125 -5.41 -16.24 -0.96
C SER A 125 -5.74 -17.01 -2.24
N SER A 126 -6.31 -18.22 -2.11
CA SER A 126 -6.77 -19.00 -3.26
C SER A 126 -7.82 -18.25 -4.06
N GLN A 127 -8.84 -17.69 -3.41
CA GLN A 127 -9.89 -16.94 -4.10
C GLN A 127 -9.33 -15.70 -4.83
N VAL A 128 -8.33 -15.04 -4.25
CA VAL A 128 -7.64 -13.93 -4.91
C VAL A 128 -6.92 -14.40 -6.17
N TRP A 129 -6.18 -15.51 -6.09
CA TRP A 129 -5.47 -16.08 -7.23
C TRP A 129 -6.42 -16.60 -8.31
N ASP A 130 -7.48 -17.31 -7.93
CA ASP A 130 -8.52 -17.78 -8.85
C ASP A 130 -9.11 -16.61 -9.65
N TYR A 131 -9.34 -15.46 -9.01
CA TYR A 131 -9.82 -14.25 -9.68
C TYR A 131 -8.75 -13.62 -10.57
N ILE A 132 -7.50 -13.53 -10.11
CA ILE A 132 -6.40 -13.01 -10.93
C ILE A 132 -6.27 -13.80 -12.22
N GLU A 133 -6.34 -15.12 -12.16
CA GLU A 133 -6.25 -16.02 -13.32
C GLU A 133 -7.48 -15.91 -14.21
N ALA A 134 -8.69 -16.02 -13.64
CA ALA A 134 -9.94 -16.02 -14.41
C ALA A 134 -10.18 -14.70 -15.17
N TYR A 135 -9.69 -13.58 -14.64
CA TYR A 135 -9.90 -12.24 -15.21
C TYR A 135 -8.61 -11.60 -15.75
N GLU A 136 -7.52 -12.37 -15.83
CA GLU A 136 -6.20 -11.94 -16.31
C GLU A 136 -5.72 -10.63 -15.65
N VAL A 137 -5.95 -10.47 -14.34
CA VAL A 137 -5.57 -9.27 -13.61
C VAL A 137 -4.04 -9.18 -13.58
N PRO A 138 -3.41 -8.03 -13.94
CA PRO A 138 -1.98 -7.87 -13.80
C PRO A 138 -1.56 -8.07 -12.35
N PHE A 139 -0.54 -8.89 -12.13
CA PHE A 139 0.01 -9.16 -10.80
C PHE A 139 1.54 -8.98 -10.81
N ASN A 140 2.13 -8.92 -9.61
CA ASN A 140 3.57 -8.69 -9.48
C ASN A 140 4.36 -9.96 -9.81
N GLU A 141 5.34 -9.87 -10.71
CA GLU A 141 6.16 -11.01 -11.14
C GLU A 141 6.91 -11.70 -9.98
N LEU A 142 7.17 -10.97 -8.89
CA LEU A 142 7.79 -11.53 -7.69
C LEU A 142 6.98 -12.68 -7.08
N HIS A 143 5.67 -12.74 -7.31
CA HIS A 143 4.87 -13.88 -6.87
C HIS A 143 5.33 -15.21 -7.53
N ARG A 144 5.83 -15.17 -8.77
CA ARG A 144 6.44 -16.35 -9.42
C ARG A 144 7.79 -16.73 -8.83
N GLN A 145 8.41 -15.83 -8.08
CA GLN A 145 9.70 -16.02 -7.42
C GLN A 145 9.53 -16.43 -5.94
N GLY A 146 8.31 -16.74 -5.50
CA GLY A 146 8.04 -17.22 -4.14
C GLY A 146 7.66 -16.12 -3.13
N TYR A 147 7.53 -14.87 -3.56
CA TYR A 147 7.09 -13.79 -2.66
C TYR A 147 5.60 -13.92 -2.36
N ALA A 148 5.26 -14.26 -1.12
CA ALA A 148 3.85 -14.31 -0.68
C ALA A 148 3.30 -12.91 -0.32
N SER A 149 4.17 -12.04 0.23
CA SER A 149 3.87 -10.64 0.57
C SER A 149 4.96 -9.76 -0.02
N ILE A 150 4.60 -8.59 -0.55
CA ILE A 150 5.53 -7.70 -1.26
C ILE A 150 5.46 -6.31 -0.64
N GLY A 151 6.56 -5.88 -0.04
CA GLY A 151 6.77 -4.52 0.46
C GLY A 151 7.84 -3.78 -0.34
N CYS A 152 8.63 -2.98 0.37
CA CYS A 152 9.85 -2.38 -0.18
C CYS A 152 10.92 -3.47 -0.36
N GLU A 153 11.77 -3.33 -1.37
CA GLU A 153 12.84 -4.27 -1.68
C GLU A 153 13.73 -4.62 -0.48
N PRO A 154 14.22 -3.68 0.34
CA PRO A 154 15.16 -4.03 1.40
C PRO A 154 14.48 -4.64 2.64
N CYS A 155 13.14 -4.70 2.69
CA CYS A 155 12.39 -5.16 3.86
C CYS A 155 11.38 -6.27 3.55
N THR A 156 11.52 -6.93 2.40
CA THR A 156 10.67 -8.05 1.97
C THR A 156 11.56 -9.24 1.67
#